data_AF-A0A3A1YM29-F1
#
_entry.id   AF-A0A3A1YM29-F1
#
_cell.length_a   1.000
_cell.length_b   1.000
_cell.length_c   1.000
_cell.angle_alpha   90.00
_cell.angle_beta   90.00
_cell.angle_gamma   90.00
#
_symmetry.space_group_name_H-M   'P 1'
#
loop_
_entity.id
_entity.type
_entity.pdbx_description
1 polymer ?
#
loop_
_entity_poly.entity_id
_entity_poly.type
_entity_poly.pdbx_seq_one_letter_code
_entity_poly.pdbx_strand_id
1 'polypeptide(L)'
;MVKKIFLTLCLLATINIHAQINKQKDNRLEWFEKAKLGIFIHWGYYGVNGITESWSMYHKRISHADYLAQGKEFTASNYNPDAWLDLFEKVGAKYVVLTTKHHDGVALWDTKYSTLSTVKHAAAKKDLLTPFVKAVRKKNMKLGLYYSLCDWSHPDYKPVTFERIKTTNKFYPQKGQQKLSPWERFVKFNFDQLEELNAYKPDLYWFDGDWEHKAEEWKSAEIKQSLLKSNPQVIVNSRLNEYGDYKTPEQGVPIVRPEGAWEFCMTMNDNWGYFPSDTNYKPISQIVRTFVEVISTGGNLLLNIGPKPDGSIAPEQVERLEALGKWIQKHKTAVYDSEAGLPYGHFFGPTMLSHDHKKIYLCLFDAPKNYIQLKGIQTKVKSIKVLGSGENLSFERNGGAAWNNIPGILRISVPSENSLDPYVTVLEVELEDKLVLYRGHGNAVELNM
;
A
#
# COMPACT_ATOMS: atom_id res chain seq x y z
N MET A 1 40.38 14.08 -72.71
CA MET A 1 41.26 13.35 -71.77
C MET A 1 40.45 13.08 -70.50
N VAL A 2 40.35 11.82 -70.13
CA VAL A 2 39.42 11.24 -69.14
C VAL A 2 39.69 11.77 -67.73
N LYS A 3 38.64 12.13 -66.97
CA LYS A 3 38.51 11.76 -65.54
C LYS A 3 37.07 11.90 -65.04
N LYS A 4 36.58 10.76 -64.55
CA LYS A 4 35.27 10.46 -63.96
C LYS A 4 35.07 11.24 -62.65
N ILE A 5 33.86 11.74 -62.41
CA ILE A 5 33.34 11.95 -61.04
C ILE A 5 31.97 11.25 -60.97
N PHE A 6 31.98 10.11 -60.28
CA PHE A 6 30.79 9.39 -59.83
C PHE A 6 30.21 10.17 -58.64
N LEU A 7 28.96 10.63 -58.75
CA LEU A 7 28.21 11.17 -57.62
C LEU A 7 27.37 10.03 -57.04
N THR A 8 27.87 9.41 -55.97
CA THR A 8 27.15 8.39 -55.21
C THR A 8 26.09 9.06 -54.35
N LEU A 9 24.81 8.83 -54.64
CA LEU A 9 23.71 9.14 -53.73
C LEU A 9 23.82 8.20 -52.51
N CYS A 10 24.24 8.73 -51.36
CA CYS A 10 24.08 8.04 -50.08
C CYS A 10 22.62 8.17 -49.62
N LEU A 11 21.86 7.09 -49.81
CA LEU A 11 20.58 6.86 -49.14
C LEU A 11 20.84 6.75 -47.63
N LEU A 12 20.48 7.79 -46.86
CA LEU A 12 20.38 7.70 -45.40
C LEU A 12 19.11 6.94 -45.05
N ALA A 13 19.21 5.61 -44.95
CA ALA A 13 18.22 4.80 -44.28
C ALA A 13 18.30 5.08 -42.77
N THR A 14 17.43 5.94 -42.26
CA THR A 14 17.18 6.07 -40.83
C THR A 14 16.48 4.82 -40.34
N ILE A 15 17.25 3.86 -39.83
CA ILE A 15 16.71 2.75 -39.06
C ILE A 15 16.25 3.34 -37.72
N ASN A 16 14.96 3.64 -37.60
CA ASN A 16 14.32 3.90 -36.32
C ASN A 16 14.30 2.59 -35.53
N ILE A 17 15.39 2.31 -34.82
CA ILE A 17 15.40 1.31 -33.75
C ILE A 17 14.51 1.87 -32.65
N HIS A 18 13.23 1.49 -32.67
CA HIS A 18 12.40 1.53 -31.48
C HIS A 18 13.01 0.55 -30.50
N ALA A 19 13.90 1.04 -29.63
CA ALA A 19 14.26 0.33 -28.43
C ALA A 19 12.99 0.23 -27.57
N GLN A 20 12.24 -0.85 -27.75
CA GLN A 20 11.42 -1.36 -26.67
C GLN A 20 12.39 -1.70 -25.55
N ILE A 21 12.53 -0.76 -24.60
CA ILE A 21 13.02 -1.08 -23.28
C ILE A 21 12.01 -2.09 -22.75
N ASN A 22 12.30 -3.38 -22.96
CA ASN A 22 11.72 -4.46 -22.17
C ASN A 22 12.16 -4.17 -20.74
N LYS A 23 11.37 -3.37 -20.02
CA LYS A 23 11.51 -3.13 -18.59
C LYS A 23 11.35 -4.52 -17.99
N GLN A 24 12.47 -5.18 -17.70
CA GLN A 24 12.48 -6.53 -17.16
C GLN A 24 11.56 -6.52 -15.94
N LYS A 25 10.50 -7.33 -15.98
CA LYS A 25 9.52 -7.36 -14.89
C LYS A 25 10.26 -7.70 -13.60
N ASP A 26 10.14 -6.82 -12.61
CA ASP A 26 10.76 -7.05 -11.32
C ASP A 26 9.93 -8.09 -10.56
N ASN A 27 10.39 -9.34 -10.61
CA ASN A 27 9.66 -10.47 -10.02
C ASN A 27 9.48 -10.32 -8.50
N ARG A 28 10.24 -9.45 -7.82
CA ARG A 28 10.08 -9.17 -6.38
C ARG A 28 8.71 -8.60 -6.05
N LEU A 29 8.09 -7.87 -6.99
CA LEU A 29 6.78 -7.23 -6.81
C LEU A 29 5.58 -8.14 -7.08
N GLU A 30 5.79 -9.37 -7.57
CA GLU A 30 4.67 -10.24 -7.97
C GLU A 30 3.74 -10.62 -6.81
N TRP A 31 4.31 -10.89 -5.63
CA TRP A 31 3.49 -11.16 -4.44
C TRP A 31 2.72 -9.90 -4.02
N PHE A 32 3.34 -8.74 -4.19
CA PHE A 32 2.80 -7.46 -3.77
C PHE A 32 1.60 -7.07 -4.63
N GLU A 33 1.69 -7.17 -5.96
CA GLU A 33 0.57 -6.88 -6.87
C GLU A 33 -0.66 -7.78 -6.64
N LYS A 34 -0.43 -8.99 -6.10
CA LYS A 34 -1.48 -9.96 -5.73
C LYS A 34 -2.00 -9.77 -4.30
N ALA A 35 -1.31 -8.96 -3.48
CA ALA A 35 -1.58 -8.86 -2.05
C ALA A 35 -2.91 -8.15 -1.76
N LYS A 36 -3.22 -7.08 -2.51
CA LYS A 36 -4.43 -6.23 -2.44
C LYS A 36 -4.64 -5.49 -1.13
N LEU A 37 -4.54 -6.18 0.01
CA LEU A 37 -4.79 -5.65 1.34
C LEU A 37 -3.61 -5.94 2.27
N GLY A 38 -3.12 -4.89 2.91
CA GLY A 38 -2.23 -4.95 4.06
C GLY A 38 -2.76 -4.15 5.23
N ILE A 39 -2.23 -4.44 6.42
CA ILE A 39 -2.56 -3.71 7.65
C ILE A 39 -1.35 -2.89 8.10
N PHE A 40 -1.53 -1.58 8.23
CA PHE A 40 -0.54 -0.69 8.83
C PHE A 40 -0.78 -0.61 10.34
N ILE A 41 0.27 -0.61 11.14
CA ILE A 41 0.17 -0.57 12.60
C ILE A 41 1.08 0.54 13.11
N HIS A 42 0.47 1.66 13.53
CA HIS A 42 1.16 2.74 14.22
C HIS A 42 0.95 2.60 15.71
N TRP A 43 1.98 2.09 16.39
CA TRP A 43 1.94 1.86 17.83
C TRP A 43 3.18 2.41 18.52
N GLY A 44 2.96 3.23 19.55
CA GLY A 44 4.03 3.92 20.28
C GLY A 44 3.48 4.78 21.42
N TYR A 45 4.36 5.59 22.03
CA TYR A 45 4.02 6.39 23.22
C TYR A 45 2.89 7.39 22.99
N TYR A 46 2.75 7.90 21.77
CA TYR A 46 1.69 8.81 21.36
C TYR A 46 0.27 8.29 21.60
N GLY A 47 0.08 6.97 21.71
CA GLY A 47 -1.22 6.39 22.06
C GLY A 47 -1.62 6.58 23.53
N VAL A 48 -0.69 6.95 24.43
CA VAL A 48 -0.96 7.05 25.87
C VAL A 48 -1.88 8.22 26.18
N ASN A 49 -1.46 9.43 25.83
CA ASN A 49 -2.28 10.62 26.02
C ASN A 49 -3.20 10.88 24.83
N GLY A 50 -3.17 10.02 23.80
CA GLY A 50 -4.00 10.19 22.62
C GLY A 50 -3.64 11.43 21.82
N ILE A 51 -2.39 11.51 21.37
CA ILE A 51 -1.84 12.68 20.67
C ILE A 51 -1.33 12.31 19.29
N THR A 52 -1.23 13.30 18.38
CA THR A 52 -0.66 13.11 17.04
C THR A 52 0.82 12.68 17.11
N GLU A 53 1.09 11.42 16.74
CA GLU A 53 2.34 10.65 16.78
C GLU A 53 3.55 11.39 17.36
N SER A 54 4.64 11.53 16.62
CA SER A 54 5.77 12.39 17.00
C SER A 54 5.49 13.86 16.66
N TRP A 55 4.51 14.13 15.80
CA TRP A 55 4.17 15.46 15.28
C TRP A 55 3.71 16.43 16.36
N SER A 56 3.20 15.94 17.48
CA SER A 56 2.87 16.79 18.63
C SER A 56 4.12 17.46 19.22
N MET A 57 5.27 16.76 19.24
CA MET A 57 6.54 17.36 19.65
C MET A 57 7.03 18.36 18.60
N TYR A 58 7.01 17.97 17.33
CA TYR A 58 7.48 18.82 16.22
C TYR A 58 6.71 20.15 16.14
N HIS A 59 5.40 20.12 16.37
CA HIS A 59 4.55 21.32 16.39
C HIS A 59 4.48 22.00 17.77
N LYS A 60 5.32 21.61 18.73
CA LYS A 60 5.39 22.19 20.09
C LYS A 60 4.07 22.15 20.86
N ARG A 61 3.20 21.18 20.56
CA ARG A 61 1.93 20.94 21.28
C ARG A 61 2.16 20.24 22.61
N ILE A 62 3.29 19.57 22.75
CA ILE A 62 3.75 18.92 23.98
C ILE A 62 5.27 19.10 24.08
N SER A 63 5.80 19.22 25.29
CA SER A 63 7.24 19.24 25.49
C SER A 63 7.84 17.86 25.21
N HIS A 64 9.11 17.81 24.82
CA HIS A 64 9.80 16.52 24.65
C HIS A 64 9.85 15.71 25.95
N ALA A 65 9.96 16.40 27.11
CA ALA A 65 9.95 15.73 28.41
C ALA A 65 8.62 15.04 28.69
N ASP A 66 7.51 15.75 28.48
CA ASP A 66 6.16 15.22 28.72
C ASP A 66 5.81 14.13 27.70
N TYR A 67 6.29 14.27 26.46
CA TYR A 67 6.13 13.23 25.45
C TYR A 67 6.78 11.92 25.88
N LEU A 68 8.05 11.97 26.31
CA LEU A 68 8.76 10.78 26.79
C LEU A 68 8.19 10.24 28.10
N ALA A 69 7.60 11.08 28.95
CA ALA A 69 6.97 10.67 30.20
C ALA A 69 5.82 9.67 29.99
N GLN A 70 5.14 9.72 28.83
CA GLN A 70 4.12 8.74 28.42
C GLN A 70 4.65 7.30 28.42
N GLY A 71 5.96 7.10 28.23
CA GLY A 71 6.58 5.77 28.32
C GLY A 71 6.31 5.06 29.65
N LYS A 72 6.01 5.78 30.73
CA LYS A 72 5.63 5.22 32.04
C LYS A 72 4.27 4.52 32.06
N GLU A 73 3.41 4.81 31.08
CA GLU A 73 2.06 4.26 30.96
C GLU A 73 1.88 3.42 29.69
N PHE A 74 2.91 3.35 28.84
CA PHE A 74 2.96 2.40 27.73
C PHE A 74 3.33 1.00 28.23
N THR A 75 2.33 0.18 28.55
CA THR A 75 2.50 -1.10 29.26
C THR A 75 2.55 -2.33 28.35
N ALA A 76 1.93 -2.31 27.16
CA ALA A 76 1.76 -3.49 26.33
C ALA A 76 1.23 -4.72 27.11
N SER A 77 0.39 -4.51 28.13
CA SER A 77 -0.06 -5.58 29.04
C SER A 77 -1.02 -6.59 28.38
N ASN A 78 -1.80 -6.14 27.41
CA ASN A 78 -2.75 -6.91 26.60
C ASN A 78 -2.23 -7.19 25.18
N TYR A 79 -0.94 -6.93 24.93
CA TYR A 79 -0.32 -7.18 23.63
C TYR A 79 -0.24 -8.69 23.34
N ASN A 80 -0.98 -9.10 22.32
CA ASN A 80 -0.98 -10.47 21.81
C ASN A 80 -0.89 -10.45 20.28
N PRO A 81 0.31 -10.63 19.70
CA PRO A 81 0.48 -10.59 18.26
C PRO A 81 -0.19 -11.77 17.55
N ASP A 82 -0.32 -12.95 18.17
CA ASP A 82 -1.09 -14.04 17.57
C ASP A 82 -2.55 -13.62 17.35
N ALA A 83 -3.16 -12.97 18.34
CA ALA A 83 -4.54 -12.48 18.23
C ALA A 83 -4.70 -11.36 17.18
N TRP A 84 -3.72 -10.45 17.06
CA TRP A 84 -3.72 -9.46 15.98
C TRP A 84 -3.66 -10.14 14.62
N LEU A 85 -2.77 -11.12 14.46
CA LEU A 85 -2.56 -11.81 13.20
C LEU A 85 -3.71 -12.76 12.84
N ASP A 86 -4.38 -13.36 13.83
CA ASP A 86 -5.65 -14.08 13.65
C ASP A 86 -6.73 -13.17 13.06
N LEU A 87 -6.86 -11.94 13.59
CA LEU A 87 -7.78 -10.95 13.04
C LEU A 87 -7.41 -10.61 11.60
N PHE A 88 -6.14 -10.27 11.32
CA PHE A 88 -5.71 -9.83 9.98
C PHE A 88 -5.86 -10.92 8.91
N GLU A 89 -5.56 -12.17 9.25
CA GLU A 89 -5.80 -13.34 8.39
C GLU A 89 -7.30 -13.51 8.11
N LYS A 90 -8.16 -13.38 9.14
CA LYS A 90 -9.62 -13.47 9.00
C LYS A 90 -10.17 -12.41 8.04
N VAL A 91 -9.65 -11.18 8.06
CA VAL A 91 -10.06 -10.12 7.10
C VAL A 91 -9.55 -10.39 5.68
N GLY A 92 -8.54 -11.25 5.54
CA GLY A 92 -7.95 -11.64 4.27
C GLY A 92 -6.66 -10.89 3.92
N ALA A 93 -6.13 -10.05 4.80
CA ALA A 93 -4.89 -9.33 4.55
C ALA A 93 -3.74 -10.29 4.20
N LYS A 94 -2.84 -9.86 3.33
CA LYS A 94 -1.70 -10.67 2.87
C LYS A 94 -0.36 -10.22 3.46
N TYR A 95 -0.31 -9.01 3.99
CA TYR A 95 0.88 -8.42 4.58
C TYR A 95 0.53 -7.46 5.71
N VAL A 96 1.51 -7.17 6.56
CA VAL A 96 1.39 -6.21 7.66
C VAL A 96 2.61 -5.32 7.70
N VAL A 97 2.46 -4.07 8.14
CA VAL A 97 3.57 -3.13 8.32
C VAL A 97 3.50 -2.57 9.74
N LEU A 98 4.51 -2.84 10.57
CA LEU A 98 4.59 -2.34 11.95
C LEU A 98 5.60 -1.21 12.05
N THR A 99 5.25 -0.11 12.71
CA THR A 99 6.19 0.95 13.11
C THR A 99 7.25 0.41 14.06
N THR A 100 8.43 0.06 13.55
CA THR A 100 9.53 -0.38 14.42
C THR A 100 10.07 0.78 15.27
N LYS A 101 10.17 1.96 14.65
CA LYS A 101 10.55 3.24 15.23
C LYS A 101 9.88 4.36 14.41
N HIS A 102 9.18 5.28 15.08
CA HIS A 102 8.63 6.50 14.45
C HIS A 102 9.62 7.67 14.58
N HIS A 103 9.29 8.87 14.12
CA HIS A 103 10.20 10.03 14.22
C HIS A 103 10.54 10.42 15.66
N ASP A 104 9.83 9.92 16.67
CA ASP A 104 10.15 10.12 18.10
C ASP A 104 11.41 9.37 18.56
N GLY A 105 11.93 8.43 17.77
CA GLY A 105 13.09 7.63 18.11
C GLY A 105 12.84 6.44 19.04
N VAL A 106 11.58 6.19 19.45
CA VAL A 106 11.25 5.08 20.35
C VAL A 106 11.23 3.76 19.57
N ALA A 107 12.21 2.90 19.86
CA ALA A 107 12.28 1.57 19.24
C ALA A 107 11.35 0.56 19.95
N LEU A 108 10.56 -0.20 19.18
CA LEU A 108 9.71 -1.30 19.66
C LEU A 108 10.47 -2.62 19.90
N TRP A 109 11.78 -2.66 19.64
CA TRP A 109 12.64 -3.83 19.85
C TRP A 109 13.81 -3.52 20.80
N ASP A 110 14.53 -4.55 21.24
CA ASP A 110 15.72 -4.39 22.08
C ASP A 110 16.96 -3.94 21.26
N THR A 111 16.91 -2.72 20.70
CA THR A 111 18.06 -2.19 19.96
C THR A 111 19.28 -2.02 20.89
N LYS A 112 20.46 -2.42 20.42
CA LYS A 112 21.73 -2.22 21.15
C LYS A 112 22.22 -0.77 21.10
N TYR A 113 21.68 0.02 20.18
CA TYR A 113 22.21 1.35 19.83
C TYR A 113 21.47 2.51 20.51
N SER A 114 20.36 2.22 21.21
CA SER A 114 19.66 3.20 22.03
C SER A 114 19.04 2.56 23.27
N THR A 115 18.92 3.32 24.35
CA THR A 115 18.10 2.95 25.52
C THR A 115 16.69 3.55 25.45
N LEU A 116 16.40 4.41 24.47
CA LEU A 116 15.04 4.86 24.14
C LEU A 116 14.30 3.75 23.38
N SER A 117 13.89 2.72 24.10
CA SER A 117 13.15 1.57 23.58
C SER A 117 12.07 1.09 24.55
N THR A 118 11.14 0.27 24.06
CA THR A 118 10.11 -0.35 24.90
C THR A 118 10.68 -1.30 25.95
N VAL A 119 11.87 -1.83 25.72
CA VAL A 119 12.58 -2.72 26.65
C VAL A 119 13.20 -1.95 27.80
N LYS A 120 13.88 -0.84 27.49
CA LYS A 120 14.75 -0.14 28.45
C LYS A 120 14.05 1.05 29.08
N HIS A 121 13.28 1.82 28.32
CA HIS A 121 12.67 3.06 28.77
C HIS A 121 11.20 2.92 29.17
N ALA A 122 10.39 2.18 28.41
CA ALA A 122 8.95 2.07 28.68
C ALA A 122 8.61 1.24 29.93
N ALA A 123 7.38 1.35 30.42
CA ALA A 123 6.80 0.47 31.43
C ALA A 123 6.57 -0.96 30.92
N ALA A 124 6.42 -1.13 29.60
CA ALA A 124 6.29 -2.44 28.97
C ALA A 124 7.44 -3.40 29.29
N LYS A 125 8.68 -2.90 29.35
CA LYS A 125 9.92 -3.68 29.58
C LYS A 125 10.02 -4.94 28.72
N LYS A 126 9.53 -4.87 27.48
CA LYS A 126 9.40 -6.01 26.55
C LYS A 126 9.84 -5.63 25.14
N ASP A 127 10.45 -6.60 24.45
CA ASP A 127 10.63 -6.58 23.01
C ASP A 127 9.28 -6.92 22.36
N LEU A 128 8.78 -5.99 21.55
CA LEU A 128 7.47 -6.10 20.91
C LEU A 128 7.60 -6.49 19.43
N LEU A 129 8.80 -6.40 18.86
CA LEU A 129 9.03 -6.71 17.45
C LEU A 129 9.28 -8.20 17.23
N THR A 130 10.16 -8.84 18.01
CA THR A 130 10.46 -10.28 17.85
C THR A 130 9.20 -11.15 17.92
N PRO A 131 8.31 -11.03 18.92
CA PRO A 131 7.09 -11.85 18.96
C PRO A 131 6.12 -11.51 17.82
N PHE A 132 6.03 -10.25 17.38
CA PHE A 132 5.27 -9.87 16.19
C PHE A 132 5.77 -10.59 14.95
N VAL A 133 7.08 -10.53 14.67
CA VAL A 133 7.69 -11.20 13.52
C VAL A 133 7.39 -12.70 13.53
N LYS A 134 7.51 -13.36 14.69
CA LYS A 134 7.18 -14.78 14.83
C LYS A 134 5.71 -15.07 14.49
N ALA A 135 4.77 -14.26 14.97
CA ALA A 135 3.35 -14.41 14.67
C ALA A 135 3.05 -14.21 13.17
N VAL A 136 3.64 -13.20 12.54
CA VAL A 136 3.52 -12.95 11.08
C VAL A 136 3.97 -14.16 10.28
N ARG A 137 5.14 -14.72 10.62
CA ARG A 137 5.70 -15.90 9.94
C ARG A 137 4.86 -17.15 10.17
N LYS A 138 4.31 -17.34 11.36
CA LYS A 138 3.38 -18.45 11.68
C LYS A 138 2.11 -18.41 10.82
N LYS A 139 1.63 -17.22 10.45
CA LYS A 139 0.48 -17.02 9.55
C LYS A 139 0.83 -17.01 8.06
N ASN A 140 2.10 -17.25 7.70
CA ASN A 140 2.56 -17.15 6.32
C ASN A 140 2.21 -15.80 5.65
N MET A 141 2.11 -14.74 6.44
CA MET A 141 1.90 -13.38 5.95
C MET A 141 3.24 -12.72 5.62
N LYS A 142 3.21 -11.74 4.73
CA LYS A 142 4.38 -10.96 4.35
C LYS A 142 4.69 -9.92 5.43
N LEU A 143 5.95 -9.87 5.83
CA LEU A 143 6.43 -9.01 6.91
C LEU A 143 6.90 -7.68 6.35
N GLY A 144 6.22 -6.61 6.72
CA GLY A 144 6.63 -5.24 6.49
C GLY A 144 7.12 -4.59 7.79
N LEU A 145 8.22 -3.85 7.70
CA LEU A 145 8.74 -3.04 8.79
C LEU A 145 8.75 -1.58 8.37
N TYR A 146 8.02 -0.75 9.09
CA TYR A 146 8.16 0.69 8.97
C TYR A 146 9.39 1.15 9.76
N TYR A 147 10.19 2.03 9.16
CA TYR A 147 11.34 2.63 9.80
C TYR A 147 11.43 4.12 9.44
N SER A 148 11.37 4.99 10.45
CA SER A 148 11.68 6.39 10.20
C SER A 148 13.19 6.63 10.08
N LEU A 149 13.59 7.23 8.97
CA LEU A 149 14.93 7.78 8.75
C LEU A 149 15.22 8.92 9.74
N CYS A 150 14.20 9.74 10.04
CA CYS A 150 14.25 10.76 11.08
C CYS A 150 14.35 10.13 12.47
N ASP A 151 15.05 10.82 13.37
CA ASP A 151 15.00 10.56 14.81
C ASP A 151 15.10 11.88 15.56
N TRP A 152 13.95 12.47 15.88
CA TRP A 152 13.89 13.77 16.54
C TRP A 152 14.40 13.72 17.98
N SER A 153 14.58 12.54 18.57
CA SER A 153 15.19 12.38 19.89
C SER A 153 16.72 12.21 19.84
N HIS A 154 17.27 11.75 18.71
CA HIS A 154 18.71 11.54 18.55
C HIS A 154 19.48 12.87 18.59
N PRO A 155 20.47 13.04 19.47
CA PRO A 155 21.11 14.34 19.70
C PRO A 155 21.88 14.90 18.49
N ASP A 156 22.39 14.02 17.63
CA ASP A 156 23.08 14.42 16.41
C ASP A 156 22.14 14.68 15.22
N TYR A 157 20.84 14.42 15.35
CA TYR A 157 19.87 14.74 14.29
C TYR A 157 19.46 16.22 14.35
N LYS A 158 19.45 16.89 13.21
CA LYS A 158 18.95 18.26 13.00
C LYS A 158 18.30 18.26 11.60
N PRO A 159 17.22 19.00 11.34
CA PRO A 159 16.56 20.04 12.15
C PRO A 159 15.53 19.50 13.16
N VAL A 160 15.59 19.99 14.41
CA VAL A 160 14.47 19.87 15.36
C VAL A 160 13.99 21.26 15.73
N THR A 161 12.67 21.43 15.75
CA THR A 161 12.00 22.71 16.04
C THR A 161 11.75 22.92 17.53
N PHE A 162 11.85 21.86 18.36
CA PHE A 162 11.57 21.85 19.79
C PHE A 162 12.82 21.62 20.65
N GLU A 163 12.76 21.97 21.93
CA GLU A 163 13.84 21.72 22.87
C GLU A 163 13.83 20.26 23.34
N ARG A 164 14.92 19.54 23.08
CA ARG A 164 15.16 18.20 23.62
C ARG A 164 15.51 18.30 25.11
N ILE A 165 15.16 17.27 25.88
CA ILE A 165 15.70 17.16 27.24
C ILE A 165 17.23 17.05 27.20
N LYS A 166 17.91 17.73 28.12
CA LYS A 166 19.39 17.78 28.17
C LYS A 166 20.04 16.40 28.30
N THR A 167 19.29 15.41 28.76
CA THR A 167 19.75 14.04 28.97
C THR A 167 19.53 13.10 27.78
N THR A 168 19.05 13.58 26.63
CA THR A 168 18.87 12.76 25.41
C THR A 168 20.15 12.02 25.00
N ASN A 169 21.33 12.63 25.17
CA ASN A 169 22.62 11.97 24.94
C ASN A 169 22.80 10.65 25.72
N LYS A 170 22.14 10.50 26.86
CA LYS A 170 22.19 9.26 27.66
C LYS A 170 21.45 8.11 26.98
N PHE A 171 20.48 8.42 26.12
CA PHE A 171 19.76 7.41 25.36
C PHE A 171 20.60 6.82 24.24
N TYR A 172 21.48 7.61 23.64
CA TYR A 172 22.23 7.24 22.45
C TYR A 172 23.74 7.20 22.77
N PRO A 173 24.26 6.07 23.29
CA PRO A 173 25.67 5.99 23.66
C PRO A 173 26.59 6.10 22.44
N GLN A 174 27.49 7.10 22.45
CA GLN A 174 28.39 7.42 21.33
C GLN A 174 29.85 6.96 21.55
N LYS A 175 30.07 6.02 22.48
CA LYS A 175 31.42 5.60 22.88
C LYS A 175 32.21 5.08 21.67
N GLY A 176 33.39 5.65 21.44
CA GLY A 176 34.30 5.23 20.35
C GLY A 176 34.04 5.89 18.99
N GLN A 177 33.12 6.87 18.91
CA GLN A 177 32.75 7.53 17.67
C GLN A 177 33.25 8.98 17.57
N GLN A 178 34.28 9.35 18.34
CA GLN A 178 34.73 10.74 18.49
C GLN A 178 35.33 11.34 17.21
N LYS A 179 35.76 10.50 16.26
CA LYS A 179 36.31 10.94 14.97
C LYS A 179 35.26 11.23 13.90
N LEU A 180 34.00 10.81 14.14
CA LEU A 180 32.89 11.04 13.22
C LEU A 180 32.23 12.38 13.54
N SER A 181 31.82 13.11 12.52
CA SER A 181 30.92 14.26 12.66
C SER A 181 29.56 13.82 13.24
N PRO A 182 28.76 14.74 13.81
CA PRO A 182 27.41 14.41 14.29
C PRO A 182 26.56 13.67 13.26
N TRP A 183 26.51 14.16 12.02
CA TRP A 183 25.73 13.52 10.96
C TRP A 183 26.25 12.11 10.64
N GLU A 184 27.56 11.92 10.54
CA GLU A 184 28.14 10.59 10.28
C GLU A 184 27.81 9.59 11.40
N ARG A 185 27.78 10.03 12.66
CA ARG A 185 27.33 9.18 13.78
C ARG A 185 25.86 8.80 13.65
N PHE A 186 25.02 9.76 13.27
CA PHE A 186 23.59 9.51 13.09
C PHE A 186 23.30 8.56 11.93
N VAL A 187 23.95 8.77 10.78
CA VAL A 187 23.85 7.85 9.64
C VAL A 187 24.34 6.46 10.04
N LYS A 188 25.49 6.37 10.74
CA LYS A 188 25.97 5.09 11.28
C LYS A 188 24.93 4.42 12.19
N PHE A 189 24.32 5.18 13.10
CA PHE A 189 23.24 4.69 13.96
C PHE A 189 22.05 4.12 13.17
N ASN A 190 21.63 4.78 12.09
CA ASN A 190 20.58 4.26 11.21
C ASN A 190 21.00 2.93 10.54
N PHE A 191 22.21 2.83 9.99
CA PHE A 191 22.73 1.57 9.43
C PHE A 191 22.78 0.44 10.47
N ASP A 192 23.28 0.76 11.66
CA ASP A 192 23.42 -0.16 12.79
C ASP A 192 22.04 -0.72 13.23
N GLN A 193 21.01 0.13 13.32
CA GLN A 193 19.64 -0.31 13.61
C GLN A 193 19.03 -1.11 12.46
N LEU A 194 19.24 -0.69 11.21
CA LEU A 194 18.75 -1.41 10.04
C LEU A 194 19.40 -2.79 9.93
N GLU A 195 20.66 -2.96 10.34
CA GLU A 195 21.31 -4.27 10.42
C GLU A 195 20.61 -5.19 11.43
N GLU A 196 20.22 -4.68 12.61
CA GLU A 196 19.42 -5.45 13.58
C GLU A 196 18.07 -5.87 12.98
N LEU A 197 17.38 -4.95 12.29
CA LEU A 197 16.09 -5.23 11.67
C LEU A 197 16.21 -6.20 10.47
N ASN A 198 17.31 -6.11 9.72
CA ASN A 198 17.60 -6.97 8.58
C ASN A 198 17.71 -8.44 8.99
N ALA A 199 18.10 -8.74 10.24
CA ALA A 199 18.15 -10.10 10.76
C ALA A 199 16.77 -10.79 10.75
N TYR A 200 15.66 -10.03 10.79
CA TYR A 200 14.30 -10.56 10.66
C TYR A 200 13.90 -10.88 9.21
N LYS A 201 14.73 -10.51 8.23
CA LYS A 201 14.50 -10.70 6.79
C LYS A 201 13.09 -10.25 6.36
N PRO A 202 12.73 -8.96 6.53
CA PRO A 202 11.42 -8.48 6.12
C PRO A 202 11.24 -8.60 4.59
N ASP A 203 9.99 -8.79 4.18
CA ASP A 203 9.60 -8.78 2.76
C ASP A 203 9.47 -7.35 2.23
N LEU A 204 9.19 -6.39 3.10
CA LEU A 204 8.93 -4.99 2.77
C LEU A 204 9.56 -4.05 3.82
N TYR A 205 10.24 -3.00 3.37
CA TYR A 205 10.57 -1.84 4.21
C TYR A 205 9.73 -0.63 3.80
N TRP A 206 9.07 -0.03 4.79
CA TRP A 206 8.29 1.18 4.62
C TRP A 206 9.05 2.33 5.30
N PHE A 207 9.88 3.04 4.54
CA PHE A 207 10.63 4.18 5.05
C PHE A 207 9.76 5.42 5.14
N ASP A 208 10.17 6.32 6.01
CA ASP A 208 9.54 7.62 6.16
C ASP A 208 10.54 8.64 6.71
N GLY A 209 10.31 9.92 6.45
CA GLY A 209 11.23 10.98 6.89
C GLY A 209 12.38 11.27 5.92
N ASP A 210 12.25 10.93 4.64
CA ASP A 210 13.28 11.18 3.64
C ASP A 210 13.40 12.66 3.22
N TRP A 211 12.40 13.50 3.53
CA TRP A 211 12.28 14.88 3.04
C TRP A 211 13.28 15.89 3.63
N GLU A 212 13.97 15.58 4.74
CA GLU A 212 14.88 16.54 5.40
C GLU A 212 16.31 16.56 4.81
N HIS A 213 16.71 15.51 4.10
CA HIS A 213 18.04 15.40 3.49
C HIS A 213 17.99 14.74 2.12
N LYS A 214 19.03 14.96 1.31
CA LYS A 214 19.16 14.32 0.00
C LYS A 214 19.55 12.85 0.11
N ALA A 215 19.34 12.09 -0.96
CA ALA A 215 19.63 10.67 -1.02
C ALA A 215 21.10 10.34 -0.71
N GLU A 216 22.04 11.19 -1.11
CA GLU A 216 23.47 11.02 -0.84
C GLU A 216 23.81 11.22 0.64
N GLU A 217 23.13 12.16 1.31
CA GLU A 217 23.32 12.42 2.74
C GLU A 217 22.74 11.29 3.59
N TRP A 218 21.56 10.78 3.19
CA TRP A 218 20.94 9.60 3.78
C TRP A 218 21.69 8.30 3.49
N LYS A 219 22.54 8.28 2.46
CA LYS A 219 23.15 7.06 1.91
C LYS A 219 22.08 6.05 1.47
N SER A 220 21.04 6.54 0.82
CA SER A 220 19.85 5.76 0.42
C SER A 220 20.22 4.58 -0.50
N ALA A 221 21.22 4.76 -1.37
CA ALA A 221 21.76 3.70 -2.21
C ALA A 221 22.38 2.56 -1.37
N GLU A 222 23.22 2.89 -0.40
CA GLU A 222 23.89 1.92 0.46
C GLU A 222 22.91 1.26 1.42
N ILE A 223 21.90 1.99 1.91
CA ILE A 223 20.78 1.41 2.66
C ILE A 223 20.13 0.34 1.78
N LYS A 224 19.66 0.69 0.58
CA LYS A 224 19.01 -0.26 -0.34
C LYS A 224 19.86 -1.50 -0.61
N GLN A 225 21.16 -1.33 -0.88
CA GLN A 225 22.09 -2.43 -1.09
C GLN A 225 22.22 -3.34 0.14
N SER A 226 22.26 -2.76 1.34
CA SER A 226 22.29 -3.52 2.60
C SER A 226 21.03 -4.37 2.80
N LEU A 227 19.85 -3.81 2.52
CA LEU A 227 18.58 -4.54 2.60
C LEU A 227 18.56 -5.73 1.62
N LEU A 228 18.95 -5.50 0.36
CA LEU A 228 19.01 -6.52 -0.68
C LEU A 228 20.04 -7.62 -0.37
N LYS A 229 21.15 -7.28 0.30
CA LYS A 229 22.14 -8.26 0.76
C LYS A 229 21.54 -9.20 1.82
N SER A 230 20.68 -8.69 2.71
CA SER A 230 20.00 -9.52 3.73
C SER A 230 18.86 -10.35 3.13
N ASN A 231 18.03 -9.72 2.30
CA ASN A 231 16.93 -10.36 1.59
C ASN A 231 16.87 -9.85 0.14
N PRO A 232 17.34 -10.64 -0.84
CA PRO A 232 17.31 -10.25 -2.26
C PRO A 232 15.89 -10.03 -2.83
N GLN A 233 14.85 -10.45 -2.12
CA GLN A 233 13.44 -10.29 -2.51
C GLN A 233 12.74 -9.13 -1.78
N VAL A 234 13.44 -8.39 -0.93
CA VAL A 234 12.84 -7.25 -0.21
C VAL A 234 12.40 -6.17 -1.18
N ILE A 235 11.23 -5.59 -0.92
CA ILE A 235 10.74 -4.40 -1.62
C ILE A 235 10.73 -3.19 -0.69
N VAL A 236 10.82 -1.99 -1.27
CA VAL A 236 10.93 -0.73 -0.55
C VAL A 236 9.95 0.29 -1.12
N ASN A 237 9.27 1.04 -0.26
CA ASN A 237 8.36 2.09 -0.69
C ASN A 237 9.10 3.28 -1.35
N SER A 238 8.35 4.21 -1.95
CA SER A 238 8.92 5.39 -2.61
C SER A 238 9.55 6.45 -1.70
N ARG A 239 9.61 6.24 -0.38
CA ARG A 239 10.19 7.17 0.61
C ARG A 239 11.58 6.77 1.07
N LEU A 240 12.34 6.15 0.17
CA LEU A 240 13.80 6.05 0.25
C LEU A 240 14.40 6.84 -0.92
N ASN A 241 13.92 8.08 -1.10
CA ASN A 241 14.18 8.92 -2.27
C ASN A 241 13.91 8.14 -3.58
N GLU A 242 14.82 8.19 -4.55
CA GLU A 242 14.71 7.49 -5.83
C GLU A 242 14.91 5.96 -5.78
N TYR A 243 15.19 5.37 -4.60
CA TYR A 243 15.53 3.95 -4.44
C TYR A 243 14.34 3.05 -4.06
N GLY A 244 13.11 3.58 -4.14
CA GLY A 244 11.88 2.84 -3.92
C GLY A 244 11.45 1.98 -5.12
N ASP A 245 10.82 0.84 -4.85
CA ASP A 245 10.32 -0.12 -5.85
C ASP A 245 8.85 0.14 -6.26
N TYR A 246 8.08 0.82 -5.41
CA TYR A 246 6.64 1.09 -5.64
C TYR A 246 6.23 2.48 -5.12
N LYS A 247 5.12 3.02 -5.65
CA LYS A 247 4.59 4.35 -5.27
C LYS A 247 3.69 4.29 -4.03
N THR A 248 3.72 5.33 -3.19
CA THR A 248 2.90 5.41 -1.95
C THR A 248 2.06 6.68 -1.84
N PRO A 249 0.97 6.83 -2.61
CA PRO A 249 -0.04 7.84 -2.31
C PRO A 249 -0.61 7.62 -0.89
N GLU A 250 -0.92 8.73 -0.21
CA GLU A 250 -1.33 8.74 1.19
C GLU A 250 -2.57 9.61 1.36
N GLN A 251 -3.60 9.10 2.05
CA GLN A 251 -4.88 9.75 2.39
C GLN A 251 -5.77 10.20 1.21
N GLY A 252 -5.22 10.62 0.08
CA GLY A 252 -5.94 10.92 -1.16
C GLY A 252 -5.82 9.81 -2.20
N VAL A 253 -6.92 9.12 -2.50
CA VAL A 253 -6.96 8.11 -3.57
C VAL A 253 -6.60 8.77 -4.90
N PRO A 254 -5.63 8.26 -5.67
CA PRO A 254 -5.26 8.86 -6.95
C PRO A 254 -6.42 8.80 -7.96
N ILE A 255 -6.71 9.93 -8.60
CA ILE A 255 -7.63 9.98 -9.76
C ILE A 255 -7.04 9.22 -10.95
N VAL A 256 -5.72 9.34 -11.14
CA VAL A 256 -4.97 8.64 -12.18
C VAL A 256 -4.08 7.62 -11.52
N ARG A 257 -4.17 6.37 -12.00
CA ARG A 257 -3.32 5.27 -11.54
C ARG A 257 -1.84 5.65 -11.61
N PRO A 258 -1.06 5.49 -10.52
CA PRO A 258 0.39 5.63 -10.56
C PRO A 258 1.07 4.65 -11.53
N GLU A 259 2.18 5.05 -12.14
CA GLU A 259 2.97 4.13 -12.97
C GLU A 259 3.62 3.05 -12.09
N GLY A 260 3.50 1.78 -12.49
CA GLY A 260 4.09 0.64 -11.81
C GLY A 260 3.25 0.12 -10.64
N ALA A 261 3.90 -0.64 -9.74
CA ALA A 261 3.30 -1.09 -8.50
C ALA A 261 3.10 0.09 -7.55
N TRP A 262 2.01 0.07 -6.78
CA TRP A 262 1.69 1.14 -5.84
C TRP A 262 0.78 0.67 -4.71
N GLU A 263 0.81 1.40 -3.61
CA GLU A 263 0.06 1.12 -2.39
C GLU A 263 -0.48 2.43 -1.81
N PHE A 264 -1.77 2.44 -1.54
CA PHE A 264 -2.47 3.54 -0.90
C PHE A 264 -2.55 3.29 0.60
N CYS A 265 -1.91 4.14 1.41
CA CYS A 265 -2.06 4.09 2.86
C CYS A 265 -3.16 5.04 3.34
N MET A 266 -4.00 4.56 4.25
CA MET A 266 -5.15 5.30 4.77
C MET A 266 -5.43 4.97 6.24
N THR A 267 -5.75 5.98 7.03
CA THR A 267 -6.22 5.87 8.42
C THR A 267 -7.69 5.48 8.50
N MET A 268 -8.09 4.77 9.56
CA MET A 268 -9.52 4.50 9.81
C MET A 268 -10.28 5.72 10.33
N ASN A 269 -9.63 6.55 11.13
CA ASN A 269 -10.11 7.87 11.56
C ASN A 269 -9.16 8.95 11.02
N ASP A 270 -8.95 10.06 11.72
CA ASP A 270 -8.07 11.16 11.29
C ASP A 270 -6.64 11.04 11.84
N ASN A 271 -6.30 9.93 12.53
CA ASN A 271 -5.01 9.70 13.16
C ASN A 271 -4.39 8.35 12.78
N TRP A 272 -3.06 8.27 12.76
CA TRP A 272 -2.35 7.00 12.53
C TRP A 272 -2.28 6.19 13.83
N GLY A 273 -1.82 6.82 14.91
CA GLY A 273 -1.80 6.28 16.25
C GLY A 273 -3.16 6.29 16.93
N TYR A 274 -3.23 5.62 18.09
CA TYR A 274 -4.44 5.63 18.90
C TYR A 274 -4.75 7.04 19.43
N PHE A 275 -5.91 7.58 19.07
CA PHE A 275 -6.40 8.88 19.50
C PHE A 275 -7.86 8.70 19.98
N PRO A 276 -8.10 8.51 21.30
CA PRO A 276 -9.40 8.07 21.83
C PRO A 276 -10.52 9.09 21.65
N SER A 277 -10.20 10.38 21.59
CA SER A 277 -11.18 11.44 21.34
C SER A 277 -11.47 11.66 19.85
N ASP A 278 -10.75 11.01 18.95
CA ASP A 278 -11.05 11.01 17.52
C ASP A 278 -12.04 9.89 17.21
N THR A 279 -13.31 10.28 17.20
CA THR A 279 -14.44 9.42 16.85
C THR A 279 -14.83 9.55 15.38
N ASN A 280 -14.10 10.33 14.57
CA ASN A 280 -14.37 10.53 13.14
C ASN A 280 -13.88 9.34 12.30
N TYR A 281 -14.32 8.15 12.69
CA TYR A 281 -14.01 6.95 11.94
C TYR A 281 -14.77 6.93 10.62
N LYS A 282 -14.02 6.72 9.53
CA LYS A 282 -14.54 6.47 8.19
C LYS A 282 -15.64 5.39 8.26
N PRO A 283 -16.81 5.63 7.65
CA PRO A 283 -17.86 4.61 7.56
C PRO A 283 -17.35 3.35 6.86
N ILE A 284 -17.93 2.19 7.20
CA ILE A 284 -17.59 0.91 6.55
C ILE A 284 -17.74 1.02 5.01
N SER A 285 -18.79 1.69 4.54
CA SER A 285 -19.01 1.93 3.11
C SER A 285 -17.85 2.66 2.45
N GLN A 286 -17.28 3.68 3.11
CA GLN A 286 -16.11 4.40 2.60
C GLN A 286 -14.89 3.50 2.51
N ILE A 287 -14.63 2.68 3.54
CA ILE A 287 -13.48 1.75 3.56
C ILE A 287 -13.61 0.72 2.42
N VAL A 288 -14.77 0.09 2.26
CA VAL A 288 -14.99 -0.92 1.22
C VAL A 288 -14.93 -0.29 -0.18
N ARG A 289 -15.56 0.87 -0.41
CA ARG A 289 -15.51 1.55 -1.70
C ARG A 289 -14.09 1.99 -2.07
N THR A 290 -13.34 2.52 -1.10
CA THR A 290 -11.93 2.87 -1.27
C THR A 290 -11.09 1.65 -1.62
N PHE A 291 -11.29 0.53 -0.90
CA PHE A 291 -10.60 -0.72 -1.20
C PHE A 291 -10.84 -1.16 -2.65
N VAL A 292 -12.10 -1.15 -3.10
CA VAL A 292 -12.47 -1.51 -4.46
C VAL A 292 -11.85 -0.58 -5.50
N GLU A 293 -11.87 0.74 -5.26
CA GLU A 293 -11.28 1.72 -6.16
C GLU A 293 -9.77 1.49 -6.34
N VAL A 294 -9.06 1.25 -5.24
CA VAL A 294 -7.61 0.97 -5.23
C VAL A 294 -7.27 -0.31 -5.99
N ILE A 295 -7.96 -1.43 -5.72
CA ILE A 295 -7.64 -2.71 -6.39
C ILE A 295 -8.06 -2.70 -7.86
N SER A 296 -9.12 -1.97 -8.22
CA SER A 296 -9.58 -1.80 -9.61
C SER A 296 -8.56 -1.09 -10.49
N THR A 297 -7.71 -0.27 -9.87
CA THR A 297 -6.59 0.44 -10.51
C THR A 297 -5.26 -0.25 -10.23
N GLY A 298 -5.28 -1.50 -9.77
CA GLY A 298 -4.10 -2.36 -9.61
C GLY A 298 -3.20 -1.99 -8.44
N GLY A 299 -3.69 -1.24 -7.46
CA GLY A 299 -2.96 -0.91 -6.24
C GLY A 299 -3.27 -1.85 -5.09
N ASN A 300 -2.54 -1.66 -3.99
CA ASN A 300 -2.84 -2.25 -2.70
C ASN A 300 -3.39 -1.20 -1.74
N LEU A 301 -4.39 -1.55 -0.93
CA LEU A 301 -4.77 -0.75 0.23
C LEU A 301 -3.93 -1.21 1.43
N LEU A 302 -3.24 -0.27 2.06
CA LEU A 302 -2.58 -0.43 3.35
C LEU A 302 -3.43 0.29 4.41
N LEU A 303 -4.35 -0.43 5.04
CA LEU A 303 -5.32 0.13 5.97
C LEU A 303 -4.73 0.18 7.39
N ASN A 304 -4.70 1.36 7.99
CA ASN A 304 -4.05 1.56 9.27
C ASN A 304 -4.94 1.27 10.49
N ILE A 305 -4.32 0.71 11.53
CA ILE A 305 -4.81 0.71 12.91
C ILE A 305 -3.83 1.42 13.83
N GLY A 306 -4.37 2.02 14.89
CA GLY A 306 -3.61 2.51 16.04
C GLY A 306 -4.00 1.73 17.30
N PRO A 307 -3.24 0.69 17.69
CA PRO A 307 -3.51 -0.05 18.91
C PRO A 307 -3.35 0.81 20.16
N LYS A 308 -4.11 0.48 21.22
CA LYS A 308 -4.04 1.13 22.53
C LYS A 308 -2.65 0.91 23.18
N PRO A 309 -2.25 1.73 24.16
CA PRO A 309 -0.96 1.57 24.87
C PRO A 309 -0.75 0.19 25.52
N ASP A 310 -1.84 -0.48 25.90
CA ASP A 310 -1.81 -1.82 26.45
C ASP A 310 -1.64 -2.91 25.38
N GLY A 311 -1.73 -2.58 24.09
CA GLY A 311 -1.62 -3.53 22.97
C GLY A 311 -2.95 -4.15 22.52
N SER A 312 -4.09 -3.72 23.06
CA SER A 312 -5.40 -4.09 22.51
C SER A 312 -5.78 -3.22 21.30
N ILE A 313 -6.53 -3.76 20.35
CA ILE A 313 -7.05 -3.02 19.19
C ILE A 313 -8.39 -2.39 19.60
N ALA A 314 -8.65 -1.13 19.20
CA ALA A 314 -9.90 -0.46 19.52
C ALA A 314 -11.11 -1.17 18.87
N PRO A 315 -12.25 -1.34 19.57
CA PRO A 315 -13.42 -2.03 19.02
C PRO A 315 -13.89 -1.48 17.67
N GLU A 316 -13.83 -0.17 17.49
CA GLU A 316 -14.22 0.53 16.26
C GLU A 316 -13.33 0.14 15.06
N GLN A 317 -12.04 -0.12 15.32
CA GLN A 317 -11.10 -0.61 14.32
C GLN A 317 -11.37 -2.08 14.00
N VAL A 318 -11.64 -2.92 15.01
CA VAL A 318 -12.02 -4.33 14.82
C VAL A 318 -13.29 -4.46 13.99
N GLU A 319 -14.33 -3.70 14.32
CA GLU A 319 -15.62 -3.70 13.61
C GLU A 319 -15.43 -3.45 12.11
N ARG A 320 -14.64 -2.44 11.75
CA ARG A 320 -14.37 -2.05 10.35
C ARG A 320 -13.54 -3.09 9.61
N LEU A 321 -12.52 -3.63 10.26
CA LEU A 321 -11.72 -4.73 9.71
C LEU A 321 -12.57 -5.96 9.44
N GLU A 322 -13.41 -6.36 10.40
CA GLU A 322 -14.29 -7.51 10.22
C GLU A 322 -15.34 -7.26 9.13
N ALA A 323 -15.88 -6.06 9.02
CA ALA A 323 -16.84 -5.71 7.98
C ALA A 323 -16.21 -5.74 6.58
N LEU A 324 -15.00 -5.18 6.42
CA LEU A 324 -14.20 -5.30 5.20
C LEU A 324 -13.92 -6.78 4.89
N GLY A 325 -13.51 -7.55 5.89
CA GLY A 325 -13.27 -8.99 5.77
C GLY A 325 -14.48 -9.77 5.29
N LYS A 326 -15.67 -9.52 5.85
CA LYS A 326 -16.93 -10.13 5.41
C LYS A 326 -17.20 -9.84 3.93
N TRP A 327 -17.01 -8.60 3.50
CA TRP A 327 -17.16 -8.22 2.09
C TRP A 327 -16.14 -8.94 1.19
N ILE A 328 -14.87 -9.00 1.61
CA ILE A 328 -13.80 -9.69 0.88
C ILE A 328 -14.12 -11.19 0.73
N GLN A 329 -14.58 -11.86 1.79
CA GLN A 329 -14.88 -13.30 1.72
C GLN A 329 -15.99 -13.61 0.70
N LYS A 330 -17.03 -12.77 0.65
CA LYS A 330 -18.12 -12.89 -0.32
C LYS A 330 -17.65 -12.70 -1.78
N HIS A 331 -16.62 -11.88 -2.00
CA HIS A 331 -16.13 -11.50 -3.33
C HIS A 331 -14.69 -11.96 -3.62
N LYS A 332 -14.18 -12.97 -2.88
CA LYS A 332 -12.75 -13.31 -2.82
C LYS A 332 -12.08 -13.57 -4.17
N THR A 333 -12.82 -14.15 -5.12
CA THR A 333 -12.31 -14.45 -6.47
C THR A 333 -12.04 -13.16 -7.24
N ALA A 334 -12.96 -12.19 -7.20
CA ALA A 334 -12.77 -10.90 -7.82
C ALA A 334 -11.66 -10.07 -7.14
N VAL A 335 -11.40 -10.28 -5.84
CA VAL A 335 -10.36 -9.55 -5.11
C VAL A 335 -8.97 -10.09 -5.42
N TYR A 336 -8.72 -11.38 -5.19
CA TYR A 336 -7.36 -11.94 -5.19
C TYR A 336 -6.94 -12.61 -6.50
N ASP A 337 -7.88 -12.98 -7.36
CA ASP A 337 -7.62 -13.53 -8.70
C ASP A 337 -7.89 -12.48 -9.78
N SER A 338 -7.45 -11.25 -9.52
CA SER A 338 -7.67 -10.14 -10.42
C SER A 338 -6.52 -9.13 -10.48
N GLU A 339 -6.55 -8.37 -11.55
CA GLU A 339 -5.69 -7.22 -11.82
C GLU A 339 -6.52 -6.01 -12.23
N ALA A 340 -5.82 -4.91 -12.53
CA ALA A 340 -6.47 -3.66 -12.90
C ALA A 340 -7.47 -3.83 -14.05
N GLY A 341 -8.57 -3.09 -13.96
CA GLY A 341 -9.69 -3.20 -14.87
C GLY A 341 -9.51 -2.56 -16.24
N LEU A 342 -10.66 -2.38 -16.88
CA LEU A 342 -10.80 -1.69 -18.15
C LEU A 342 -10.42 -0.20 -18.03
N PRO A 343 -9.91 0.42 -19.10
CA PRO A 343 -9.77 1.85 -19.19
C PRO A 343 -11.10 2.60 -18.99
N TYR A 344 -11.03 3.89 -18.66
CA TYR A 344 -12.22 4.74 -18.57
C TYR A 344 -13.04 4.75 -19.86
N GLY A 345 -14.36 4.87 -19.70
CA GLY A 345 -15.32 4.94 -20.81
C GLY A 345 -16.00 3.62 -21.16
N HIS A 346 -15.46 2.48 -20.70
CA HIS A 346 -16.06 1.15 -20.94
C HIS A 346 -17.21 0.80 -19.98
N PHE A 347 -17.10 1.27 -18.74
CA PHE A 347 -18.07 1.07 -17.67
C PHE A 347 -18.03 2.31 -16.75
N PHE A 348 -19.18 2.69 -16.20
CA PHE A 348 -19.30 3.82 -15.28
C PHE A 348 -19.15 3.36 -13.83
N GLY A 349 -17.95 2.88 -13.51
CA GLY A 349 -17.57 2.38 -12.19
C GLY A 349 -16.23 1.65 -12.24
N PRO A 350 -15.74 1.16 -11.10
CA PRO A 350 -14.53 0.34 -11.05
C PRO A 350 -14.73 -0.99 -11.77
N THR A 351 -13.67 -1.49 -12.39
CA THR A 351 -13.66 -2.85 -12.92
C THR A 351 -12.37 -3.57 -12.54
N MET A 352 -12.38 -4.90 -12.56
CA MET A 352 -11.18 -5.72 -12.44
C MET A 352 -11.20 -6.79 -13.54
N LEU A 353 -10.03 -7.32 -13.89
CA LEU A 353 -9.90 -8.42 -14.86
C LEU A 353 -9.31 -9.64 -14.17
N SER A 354 -9.78 -10.85 -14.50
CA SER A 354 -9.05 -12.07 -14.13
C SER A 354 -7.69 -12.11 -14.81
N HIS A 355 -6.70 -12.82 -14.26
CA HIS A 355 -5.35 -12.89 -14.84
C HIS A 355 -5.29 -13.47 -16.26
N ASP A 356 -6.21 -14.37 -16.61
CA ASP A 356 -6.33 -14.92 -17.97
C ASP A 356 -7.12 -14.01 -18.93
N HIS A 357 -7.66 -12.90 -18.41
CA HIS A 357 -8.52 -11.92 -19.10
C HIS A 357 -9.80 -12.54 -19.68
N LYS A 358 -10.28 -13.67 -19.12
CA LYS A 358 -11.55 -14.30 -19.52
C LYS A 358 -12.73 -13.86 -18.65
N LYS A 359 -12.49 -13.09 -17.59
CA LYS A 359 -13.53 -12.52 -16.74
C LYS A 359 -13.32 -11.04 -16.53
N ILE A 360 -14.43 -10.31 -16.54
CA ILE A 360 -14.50 -8.91 -16.14
C ILE A 360 -15.37 -8.83 -14.89
N TYR A 361 -14.86 -8.19 -13.86
CA TYR A 361 -15.60 -7.90 -12.64
C TYR A 361 -16.09 -6.45 -12.71
N LEU A 362 -17.41 -6.24 -12.69
CA LEU A 362 -18.02 -4.90 -12.64
C LEU A 362 -18.40 -4.58 -11.20
N CYS A 363 -17.89 -3.46 -10.66
CA CYS A 363 -18.19 -3.05 -9.30
C CYS A 363 -19.26 -1.95 -9.30
N LEU A 364 -20.40 -2.26 -8.72
CA LEU A 364 -21.53 -1.34 -8.56
C LEU A 364 -21.47 -0.75 -7.15
N PHE A 365 -21.14 0.54 -7.05
CA PHE A 365 -21.18 1.25 -5.77
C PHE A 365 -22.61 1.48 -5.29
N ASP A 366 -23.53 1.68 -6.23
CA ASP A 366 -24.93 1.96 -5.94
C ASP A 366 -25.85 1.01 -6.74
N ALA A 367 -27.08 0.85 -6.27
CA ALA A 367 -28.08 0.05 -6.95
C ALA A 367 -28.34 0.63 -8.37
N PRO A 368 -28.14 -0.16 -9.44
CA PRO A 368 -28.33 0.32 -10.80
C PRO A 368 -29.81 0.53 -11.11
N LYS A 369 -30.11 1.50 -11.98
CA LYS A 369 -31.48 1.77 -12.47
C LYS A 369 -31.63 1.27 -13.90
N ASN A 370 -32.77 0.63 -14.19
CA ASN A 370 -33.17 0.11 -15.51
C ASN A 370 -32.27 -1.00 -16.08
N TYR A 371 -30.99 -0.72 -16.32
CA TYR A 371 -30.00 -1.67 -16.85
C TYR A 371 -28.57 -1.17 -16.60
N ILE A 372 -27.60 -2.06 -16.72
CA ILE A 372 -26.16 -1.78 -16.61
C ILE A 372 -25.54 -1.79 -18.00
N GLN A 373 -24.69 -0.81 -18.32
CA GLN A 373 -24.03 -0.71 -19.62
C GLN A 373 -22.57 -1.15 -19.55
N LEU A 374 -22.17 -2.05 -20.46
CA LEU A 374 -20.77 -2.41 -20.69
C LEU A 374 -20.42 -2.23 -22.17
N LYS A 375 -19.41 -1.41 -22.47
CA LYS A 375 -19.09 -0.95 -23.83
C LYS A 375 -17.77 -1.54 -24.32
N GLY A 376 -17.66 -1.69 -25.64
CA GLY A 376 -16.40 -2.05 -26.29
C GLY A 376 -15.99 -3.52 -26.17
N ILE A 377 -16.83 -4.40 -25.62
CA ILE A 377 -16.50 -5.83 -25.48
C ILE A 377 -16.78 -6.54 -26.80
N GLN A 378 -15.73 -6.98 -27.50
CA GLN A 378 -15.87 -7.70 -28.77
C GLN A 378 -16.02 -9.20 -28.56
N THR A 379 -15.28 -9.76 -27.60
CA THR A 379 -15.41 -11.17 -27.22
C THR A 379 -16.85 -11.48 -26.80
N LYS A 380 -17.33 -12.67 -27.19
CA LYS A 380 -18.67 -13.11 -26.82
C LYS A 380 -18.75 -13.35 -25.31
N VAL A 381 -19.83 -12.83 -24.71
CA VAL A 381 -20.13 -13.04 -23.29
C VAL A 381 -20.85 -14.38 -23.15
N LYS A 382 -20.34 -15.23 -22.27
CA LYS A 382 -20.89 -16.54 -21.95
C LYS A 382 -21.95 -16.45 -20.87
N SER A 383 -21.67 -15.74 -19.79
CA SER A 383 -22.59 -15.57 -18.67
C SER A 383 -22.31 -14.27 -17.90
N ILE A 384 -23.32 -13.77 -17.18
CA ILE A 384 -23.16 -12.68 -16.23
C ILE A 384 -23.88 -13.08 -14.95
N LYS A 385 -23.21 -12.99 -13.80
CA LYS A 385 -23.80 -13.31 -12.51
C LYS A 385 -23.37 -12.36 -11.41
N VAL A 386 -24.20 -12.23 -10.39
CA VAL A 386 -23.87 -11.48 -9.17
C VAL A 386 -23.00 -12.36 -8.29
N LEU A 387 -21.78 -11.90 -8.00
CA LEU A 387 -20.85 -12.63 -7.15
C LEU A 387 -21.34 -12.58 -5.69
N GLY A 388 -21.32 -13.73 -5.01
CA GLY A 388 -21.82 -13.89 -3.64
C GLY A 388 -23.24 -14.45 -3.56
N SER A 389 -24.19 -14.00 -4.39
CA SER A 389 -25.54 -14.59 -4.45
C SER A 389 -25.67 -15.67 -5.52
N GLY A 390 -24.90 -15.56 -6.61
CA GLY A 390 -24.97 -16.48 -7.74
C GLY A 390 -26.14 -16.22 -8.69
N GLU A 391 -26.91 -15.14 -8.51
CA GLU A 391 -27.98 -14.74 -9.43
C GLU A 391 -27.43 -14.55 -10.84
N ASN A 392 -28.01 -15.24 -11.82
CA ASN A 392 -27.70 -15.03 -13.23
C ASN A 392 -28.49 -13.83 -13.76
N LEU A 393 -27.82 -12.96 -14.52
CA LEU A 393 -28.41 -11.79 -15.14
C LEU A 393 -28.56 -12.01 -16.64
N SER A 394 -29.69 -11.58 -17.18
CA SER A 394 -29.88 -11.55 -18.63
C SER A 394 -29.12 -10.36 -19.22
N PHE A 395 -28.72 -10.50 -20.47
CA PHE A 395 -28.09 -9.41 -21.20
C PHE A 395 -28.42 -9.49 -22.69
N GLU A 396 -28.44 -8.34 -23.32
CA GLU A 396 -28.62 -8.18 -24.75
C GLU A 396 -27.54 -7.24 -25.31
N ARG A 397 -27.25 -7.37 -26.60
CA ARG A 397 -26.33 -6.49 -27.30
C ARG A 397 -27.10 -5.57 -28.24
N ASN A 398 -26.95 -4.28 -28.05
CA ASN A 398 -27.68 -3.26 -28.81
C ASN A 398 -26.75 -2.40 -29.66
N GLY A 399 -27.13 -2.21 -30.93
CA GLY A 399 -26.37 -1.43 -31.91
C GLY A 399 -25.03 -2.06 -32.32
N GLY A 400 -24.13 -1.24 -32.84
CA GLY A 400 -22.84 -1.66 -33.39
C GLY A 400 -22.88 -1.86 -34.90
N ALA A 401 -21.71 -2.11 -35.48
CA ALA A 401 -21.50 -2.41 -36.88
C ALA A 401 -20.45 -3.51 -36.97
N ALA A 402 -20.90 -4.76 -36.84
CA ALA A 402 -20.02 -5.93 -36.76
C ALA A 402 -19.11 -6.04 -38.00
N TRP A 403 -19.61 -5.64 -39.18
CA TRP A 403 -18.84 -5.60 -40.43
C TRP A 403 -17.67 -4.61 -40.41
N ASN A 404 -17.69 -3.61 -39.53
CA ASN A 404 -16.60 -2.65 -39.31
C ASN A 404 -15.90 -2.84 -37.96
N ASN A 405 -16.04 -4.03 -37.36
CA ASN A 405 -15.44 -4.38 -36.07
C ASN A 405 -15.89 -3.47 -34.90
N ILE A 406 -17.06 -2.83 -35.00
CA ILE A 406 -17.63 -1.97 -33.94
C ILE A 406 -18.63 -2.81 -33.13
N PRO A 407 -18.31 -3.19 -31.89
CA PRO A 407 -19.22 -3.99 -31.08
C PRO A 407 -20.43 -3.15 -30.63
N GLY A 408 -21.59 -3.78 -30.58
CA GLY A 408 -22.74 -3.21 -29.89
C GLY A 408 -22.50 -3.09 -28.38
N ILE A 409 -23.31 -2.28 -27.71
CA ILE A 409 -23.27 -2.07 -26.26
C ILE A 409 -24.00 -3.23 -25.56
N LEU A 410 -23.38 -3.83 -24.56
CA LEU A 410 -24.05 -4.80 -23.70
C LEU A 410 -24.96 -4.05 -22.72
N ARG A 411 -26.25 -4.38 -22.72
CA ARG A 411 -27.22 -3.99 -21.69
C ARG A 411 -27.52 -5.20 -20.83
N ILE A 412 -27.20 -5.10 -19.55
CA ILE A 412 -27.34 -6.18 -18.56
C ILE A 412 -28.52 -5.82 -17.66
N SER A 413 -29.36 -6.80 -17.33
CA SER A 413 -30.43 -6.62 -16.35
C SER A 413 -29.87 -6.21 -14.98
N VAL A 414 -30.66 -5.47 -14.20
CA VAL A 414 -30.28 -5.11 -12.84
C VAL A 414 -30.39 -6.34 -11.92
N PRO A 415 -29.51 -6.50 -10.91
CA PRO A 415 -29.67 -7.52 -9.87
C PRO A 415 -30.96 -7.35 -9.10
N SER A 416 -31.53 -8.46 -8.59
CA SER A 416 -32.58 -8.40 -7.58
C SER A 416 -32.08 -7.72 -6.30
N GLU A 417 -32.99 -7.07 -5.56
CA GLU A 417 -32.66 -6.36 -4.32
C GLU A 417 -31.94 -7.25 -3.30
N ASN A 418 -32.34 -8.52 -3.20
CA ASN A 418 -31.74 -9.50 -2.28
C ASN A 418 -30.31 -9.94 -2.69
N SER A 419 -29.91 -9.73 -3.93
CA SER A 419 -28.56 -10.02 -4.42
C SER A 419 -27.60 -8.82 -4.27
N LEU A 420 -28.11 -7.62 -4.00
CA LEU A 420 -27.28 -6.45 -3.80
C LEU A 420 -26.47 -6.59 -2.51
N ASP A 421 -25.21 -6.16 -2.59
CA ASP A 421 -24.38 -5.95 -1.42
C ASP A 421 -24.55 -4.51 -0.89
N PRO A 422 -24.66 -4.31 0.43
CA PRO A 422 -24.90 -2.98 1.00
C PRO A 422 -23.75 -1.99 0.77
N TYR A 423 -22.54 -2.45 0.43
CA TYR A 423 -21.39 -1.58 0.22
C TYR A 423 -21.00 -1.48 -1.26
N VAL A 424 -20.73 -2.63 -1.88
CA VAL A 424 -20.35 -2.75 -3.29
C VAL A 424 -20.79 -4.10 -3.83
N THR A 425 -21.67 -4.10 -4.84
CA THR A 425 -22.08 -5.32 -5.54
C THR A 425 -21.10 -5.62 -6.66
N VAL A 426 -20.65 -6.87 -6.80
CA VAL A 426 -19.73 -7.28 -7.87
C VAL A 426 -20.44 -8.20 -8.85
N LEU A 427 -20.38 -7.88 -10.13
CA LEU A 427 -20.84 -8.77 -11.21
C LEU A 427 -19.65 -9.46 -11.86
N GLU A 428 -19.71 -10.78 -12.02
CA GLU A 428 -18.75 -11.54 -12.84
C GLU A 428 -19.33 -11.69 -14.25
N VAL A 429 -18.66 -11.10 -15.24
CA VAL A 429 -18.91 -11.27 -16.67
C VAL A 429 -17.92 -12.29 -17.21
N GLU A 430 -18.38 -13.50 -17.53
CA GLU A 430 -17.55 -14.56 -18.10
C GLU A 430 -17.56 -14.47 -19.63
N LEU A 431 -16.39 -14.49 -20.24
CA LEU A 431 -16.19 -14.44 -21.68
C LEU A 431 -15.92 -15.85 -22.23
N GLU A 432 -16.30 -16.10 -23.49
CA GLU A 432 -16.00 -17.38 -24.15
C GLU A 432 -14.49 -17.57 -24.41
N ASP A 433 -13.75 -16.46 -24.55
CA ASP A 433 -12.30 -16.45 -24.72
C ASP A 433 -11.69 -15.18 -24.09
N LYS A 434 -10.39 -14.96 -24.31
CA LYS A 434 -9.67 -13.77 -23.85
C LYS A 434 -10.36 -12.48 -24.31
N LEU A 435 -10.39 -11.47 -23.44
CA LEU A 435 -10.93 -10.15 -23.74
C LEU A 435 -10.26 -9.52 -24.97
N VAL A 436 -11.10 -9.18 -25.96
CA VAL A 436 -10.78 -8.29 -27.07
C VAL A 436 -11.61 -7.02 -26.90
N LEU A 437 -10.91 -5.89 -26.72
CA LEU A 437 -11.49 -4.62 -26.33
C LEU A 437 -11.40 -3.59 -27.47
N TYR A 438 -12.55 -3.07 -27.89
CA TYR A 438 -12.65 -2.01 -28.89
C TYR A 438 -12.47 -0.62 -28.27
N ARG A 439 -11.49 0.16 -28.74
CA ARG A 439 -11.21 1.55 -28.31
C ARG A 439 -11.21 2.56 -29.48
N GLY A 440 -12.07 2.35 -30.47
CA GLY A 440 -12.13 3.26 -31.62
C GLY A 440 -12.79 4.60 -31.30
N HIS A 441 -12.43 5.63 -32.07
CA HIS A 441 -12.89 7.01 -31.87
C HIS A 441 -14.29 7.32 -32.44
N GLY A 442 -14.91 6.34 -33.11
CA GLY A 442 -16.18 6.53 -33.82
C GLY A 442 -15.94 7.17 -35.18
N ASN A 443 -15.89 6.36 -36.23
CA ASN A 443 -15.83 6.83 -37.61
C ASN A 443 -17.21 6.70 -38.25
N ALA A 444 -17.47 7.44 -39.33
CA ALA A 444 -18.63 7.20 -40.16
C ALA A 444 -18.64 5.73 -40.61
N VAL A 445 -19.78 5.07 -40.45
CA VAL A 445 -20.00 3.68 -40.84
C VAL A 445 -20.86 3.71 -42.09
N GLU A 446 -20.25 3.46 -43.24
CA GLU A 446 -20.97 3.26 -44.49
C GLU A 446 -21.27 1.77 -44.66
N LEU A 447 -22.51 1.43 -45.01
CA LEU A 447 -22.91 0.10 -45.43
C LEU A 447 -23.05 0.14 -46.95
N ASN A 448 -21.95 -0.08 -47.66
CA ASN A 448 -21.98 -0.26 -49.11
C ASN A 448 -22.40 -1.71 -49.38
N MET A 449 -23.71 -1.93 -49.46
CA MET A 449 -24.30 -3.24 -49.80
C MET A 449 -24.04 -3.63 -51.25
#